data_AF-H6L787-F1
#
_entry.id   AF-H6L787-F1
#
_cell.length_a   1.000
_cell.length_b   1.000
_cell.length_c   1.000
_cell.angle_alpha   90.00
_cell.angle_beta   90.00
_cell.angle_gamma   90.00
#
_symmetry.space_group_name_H-M   'P 1'
#
loop_
_entity.id
_entity.type
_entity.pdbx_description
1 polymer ?
#
loop_
_entity_poly.entity_id
_entity_poly.type
_entity_poly.pdbx_seq_one_letter_code
_entity_poly.pdbx_strand_id
1 'polypeptide(L)'
;MKHRGKHPQDKQLFGQQTQLWSLQEAVRDLSFLLDRGYAEKSASELVGNRYRLRKRQKKALLLMSSGQEAQANRLNKQIPAEMLAGETLYIDGYNLLIGMEAALSKGYLLECEDGQIRDLASVHGSYKKVMETQKAIEIMGQALLDLEVEKAHWIFDRPISNSGKLKQEMLQMAKENNWPWEVELAFNPDKELVQLNKLTASSDAWILDRVDRSFNFMSYLVRNYVPDAELISLYEMA
;
A
#
# COMPACT_ATOMS: atom_id res chain seq x y z
N MET A 1 -22.26 8.84 -4.45
CA MET A 1 -21.03 8.90 -3.63
C MET A 1 -19.81 8.84 -4.55
N LYS A 2 -18.65 9.36 -4.14
CA LYS A 2 -17.42 9.30 -4.94
C LYS A 2 -16.78 7.90 -4.83
N HIS A 3 -15.99 7.53 -5.83
CA HIS A 3 -15.19 6.30 -5.87
C HIS A 3 -13.69 6.63 -5.82
N ARG A 4 -12.85 5.68 -5.43
CA ARG A 4 -11.38 5.75 -5.61
C ARG A 4 -10.89 4.92 -6.81
N GLY A 5 -11.72 4.87 -7.85
CA GLY A 5 -11.41 4.15 -9.08
C GLY A 5 -10.40 4.85 -9.98
N LYS A 6 -10.34 4.41 -11.25
CA LYS A 6 -9.41 4.96 -12.25
C LYS A 6 -9.50 6.48 -12.32
N HIS A 7 -8.35 7.14 -12.22
CA HIS A 7 -8.25 8.56 -12.53
C HIS A 7 -8.52 8.74 -14.04
N PRO A 8 -9.15 9.85 -14.49
CA PRO A 8 -9.53 10.02 -15.90
C PRO A 8 -8.38 9.86 -16.90
N GLN A 9 -7.15 10.14 -16.47
CA GLN A 9 -5.95 10.04 -17.29
C GLN A 9 -5.33 8.64 -17.30
N ASP A 10 -5.78 7.71 -16.47
CA ASP A 10 -5.08 6.45 -16.26
C ASP A 10 -5.03 5.56 -17.47
N LYS A 11 -6.15 5.47 -18.20
CA LYS A 11 -6.19 4.72 -19.45
C LYS A 11 -5.17 5.25 -20.46
N GLN A 12 -4.91 6.56 -20.48
CA GLN A 12 -3.90 7.16 -21.34
C GLN A 12 -2.48 6.89 -20.82
N LEU A 13 -2.27 6.92 -19.50
CA LEU A 13 -0.95 6.86 -18.87
C LEU A 13 -0.42 5.44 -18.67
N PHE A 14 -1.31 4.47 -18.52
CA PHE A 14 -0.97 3.08 -18.17
C PHE A 14 -1.65 2.06 -19.08
N GLY A 15 -2.65 2.45 -19.88
CA GLY A 15 -3.39 1.52 -20.74
C GLY A 15 -2.76 1.25 -22.11
N GLN A 16 -1.62 1.86 -22.44
CA GLN A 16 -0.90 1.62 -23.69
C GLN A 16 0.43 0.92 -23.42
N GLN A 17 0.73 -0.12 -24.19
CA GLN A 17 1.97 -0.91 -24.04
C GLN A 17 3.24 -0.05 -24.11
N THR A 18 3.26 0.95 -25.00
CA THR A 18 4.40 1.88 -25.14
C THR A 18 4.63 2.73 -23.89
N GLN A 19 3.56 3.09 -23.17
CA GLN A 19 3.68 3.82 -21.91
C GLN A 19 4.18 2.92 -20.78
N LEU A 20 3.73 1.67 -20.74
CA LEU A 20 4.20 0.68 -19.78
C LEU A 20 5.68 0.36 -20.00
N TRP A 21 6.12 0.19 -21.24
CA TRP A 21 7.54 -0.03 -21.55
C TRP A 21 8.41 1.18 -21.14
N SER A 22 7.98 2.40 -21.45
CA SER A 22 8.68 3.61 -21.00
C SER A 22 8.79 3.69 -19.47
N LEU A 23 7.74 3.29 -18.75
CA LEU A 23 7.74 3.23 -17.29
C LEU A 23 8.67 2.13 -16.76
N GLN A 24 8.70 0.96 -17.40
CA GLN A 24 9.59 -0.15 -17.04
C GLN A 24 11.06 0.25 -17.18
N GLU A 25 11.44 0.88 -18.29
CA GLU A 25 12.80 1.39 -18.50
C GLU A 25 13.15 2.49 -17.49
N ALA A 26 12.19 3.35 -17.16
CA ALA A 26 12.37 4.36 -16.11
C ALA A 26 12.61 3.71 -14.74
N VAL A 27 11.87 2.66 -14.38
CA VAL A 27 12.06 1.93 -13.11
C VAL A 27 13.44 1.28 -13.06
N ARG A 28 13.91 0.68 -14.15
CA ARG A 28 15.27 0.12 -14.26
C ARG A 28 16.34 1.19 -14.07
N ASP A 29 16.22 2.33 -14.77
CA ASP A 29 17.17 3.44 -14.66
C ASP A 29 17.19 4.03 -13.24
N LEU A 30 16.03 4.24 -12.62
CA LEU A 30 15.97 4.78 -11.26
C LEU A 30 16.56 3.80 -10.24
N SER A 31 16.19 2.53 -10.31
CA SER A 31 16.71 1.49 -9.40
C SER A 31 18.24 1.38 -9.50
N PHE A 32 18.80 1.43 -10.72
CA PHE A 32 20.25 1.46 -10.96
C PHE A 32 20.96 2.65 -10.30
N LEU A 33 20.32 3.84 -10.30
CA LEU A 33 20.87 5.03 -9.64
C LEU A 33 20.78 4.89 -8.11
N LEU A 34 19.68 4.36 -7.58
CA LEU A 34 19.51 4.13 -6.15
C LEU A 34 20.57 3.15 -5.61
N ASP A 35 20.89 2.09 -6.35
CA ASP A 35 21.97 1.15 -6.01
C ASP A 35 23.35 1.81 -5.90
N ARG A 36 23.54 2.97 -6.54
CA ARG A 36 24.79 3.73 -6.51
C ARG A 36 24.79 4.85 -5.49
N GLY A 37 23.79 4.89 -4.61
CA GLY A 37 23.68 5.89 -3.55
C GLY A 37 23.28 7.28 -4.05
N TYR A 38 22.71 7.39 -5.26
CA TYR A 38 22.15 8.66 -5.70
C TYR A 38 20.93 9.02 -4.85
N ALA A 39 20.79 10.31 -4.51
CA ALA A 39 19.65 10.79 -3.75
C ALA A 39 18.33 10.60 -4.53
N GLU A 40 17.36 9.93 -3.92
CA GLU A 40 16.08 9.54 -4.54
C GLU A 40 15.37 10.70 -5.23
N LYS A 41 15.29 11.86 -4.58
CA LYS A 41 14.62 13.04 -5.11
C LYS A 41 15.24 13.51 -6.43
N SER A 42 16.57 13.61 -6.50
CA SER A 42 17.27 14.08 -7.69
C SER A 42 17.28 13.02 -8.80
N ALA A 43 17.47 11.75 -8.43
CA ALA A 43 17.47 10.64 -9.38
C ALA A 43 16.09 10.46 -10.04
N SER A 44 15.01 10.48 -9.26
CA SER A 44 13.64 10.35 -9.77
C SER A 44 13.21 11.52 -10.67
N GLU A 45 13.67 12.74 -10.38
CA GLU A 45 13.43 13.89 -11.24
C GLU A 45 14.18 13.74 -12.58
N LEU A 46 15.46 13.37 -12.54
CA LEU A 46 16.28 13.13 -13.73
C LEU A 46 15.66 12.07 -14.63
N VAL A 47 15.38 10.89 -14.08
CA VAL A 47 14.81 9.75 -14.80
C VAL A 47 13.41 10.09 -15.31
N GLY A 48 12.54 10.64 -14.45
CA GLY A 48 11.20 11.04 -14.85
C GLY A 48 11.19 12.06 -16.01
N ASN A 49 12.17 12.96 -16.07
CA ASN A 49 12.33 13.91 -17.17
C ASN A 49 12.85 13.24 -18.46
N ARG A 50 13.83 12.33 -18.36
CA ARG A 50 14.38 11.56 -19.49
C ARG A 50 13.27 10.83 -20.26
N TYR A 51 12.36 10.17 -19.55
CA TYR A 51 11.24 9.42 -20.13
C TYR A 51 9.97 10.25 -20.35
N ARG A 52 10.03 11.58 -20.12
CA ARG A 52 8.90 12.52 -20.25
C ARG A 52 7.65 12.08 -19.48
N LEU A 53 7.83 11.46 -18.32
CA LEU A 53 6.75 10.93 -17.50
C LEU A 53 5.87 12.06 -16.95
N ARG A 54 4.55 11.85 -16.96
CA ARG A 54 3.62 12.78 -16.32
C ARG A 54 3.61 12.60 -14.80
N LYS A 55 3.04 13.56 -14.07
CA LYS A 55 3.00 13.56 -12.58
C LYS A 55 2.56 12.22 -11.96
N ARG A 56 1.52 11.56 -12.50
CA ARG A 56 1.06 10.25 -12.02
C ARG A 56 2.03 9.11 -12.34
N GLN A 57 2.66 9.11 -13.52
CA GLN A 57 3.71 8.14 -13.86
C GLN A 57 4.97 8.37 -13.03
N LYS A 58 5.34 9.61 -12.72
CA LYS A 58 6.45 9.93 -11.79
C LYS A 58 6.16 9.41 -10.38
N LYS A 59 4.91 9.47 -9.93
CA LYS A 59 4.50 8.83 -8.67
C LYS A 59 4.63 7.30 -8.76
N ALA A 60 4.17 6.69 -9.85
CA ALA A 60 4.33 5.25 -10.08
C ALA A 60 5.82 4.85 -10.08
N LEU A 61 6.66 5.62 -10.77
CA LEU A 61 8.10 5.43 -10.81
C LEU A 61 8.71 5.38 -9.41
N LEU A 62 8.36 6.34 -8.53
CA LEU A 62 8.83 6.35 -7.15
C LEU A 62 8.34 5.14 -6.34
N LEU A 63 7.08 4.73 -6.53
CA LEU A 63 6.51 3.59 -5.80
C LEU A 63 7.09 2.25 -6.27
N MET A 64 7.49 2.12 -7.53
CA MET A 64 7.94 0.85 -8.12
C MET A 64 9.45 0.67 -8.13
N SER A 65 10.23 1.72 -7.85
CA SER A 65 11.68 1.66 -7.89
C SER A 65 12.28 1.46 -6.51
N SER A 66 13.30 0.63 -6.42
CA SER A 66 14.09 0.42 -5.20
C SER A 66 15.48 -0.08 -5.57
N GLY A 67 16.48 0.23 -4.75
CA GLY A 67 17.76 -0.47 -4.85
C GLY A 67 17.63 -1.93 -4.45
N GLN A 68 18.49 -2.79 -5.01
CA GLN A 68 18.52 -4.24 -4.78
C GLN A 68 18.70 -4.60 -3.30
N GLU A 69 19.56 -3.86 -2.58
CA GLU A 69 19.76 -4.11 -1.15
C GLU A 69 18.49 -3.81 -0.34
N ALA A 70 17.82 -2.70 -0.61
CA ALA A 70 16.58 -2.33 0.06
C ALA A 70 15.46 -3.34 -0.26
N GLN A 71 15.34 -3.76 -1.53
CA GLN A 71 14.39 -4.77 -1.95
C GLN A 71 14.63 -6.11 -1.24
N ALA A 72 15.87 -6.62 -1.26
CA ALA A 72 16.23 -7.87 -0.60
C ALA A 72 15.97 -7.81 0.91
N ASN A 73 16.29 -6.68 1.54
CA ASN A 73 16.01 -6.45 2.96
C ASN A 73 14.50 -6.55 3.26
N ARG A 74 13.64 -5.92 2.45
CA ARG A 74 12.18 -6.01 2.63
C ARG A 74 11.67 -7.43 2.47
N LEU A 75 12.11 -8.14 1.43
CA LEU A 75 11.72 -9.53 1.19
C LEU A 75 12.14 -10.45 2.35
N ASN A 76 13.34 -10.28 2.90
CA ASN A 76 13.83 -11.08 4.02
C ASN A 76 13.05 -10.85 5.33
N LYS A 77 12.43 -9.68 5.49
CA LYS A 77 11.63 -9.30 6.65
C LYS A 77 10.15 -9.69 6.51
N GLN A 78 9.70 -10.10 5.32
CA GLN A 78 8.34 -10.52 5.09
C GLN A 78 8.10 -11.91 5.69
N ILE A 79 7.08 -12.04 6.53
CA ILE A 79 6.60 -13.34 7.01
C ILE A 79 5.42 -13.80 6.15
N PRO A 80 5.28 -15.11 5.91
CA PRO A 80 4.19 -15.65 5.12
C PRO A 80 2.90 -15.78 5.94
N ALA A 81 1.76 -15.91 5.27
CA ALA A 81 0.42 -15.91 5.89
C ALA A 81 0.24 -17.02 6.93
N GLU A 82 0.89 -18.16 6.72
CA GLU A 82 0.83 -19.33 7.60
C GLU A 82 1.48 -19.08 8.98
N MET A 83 2.27 -18.01 9.11
CA MET A 83 2.89 -17.60 10.37
C MET A 83 2.08 -16.50 11.11
N LEU A 84 0.89 -16.12 10.64
CA LEU A 84 0.07 -15.07 11.28
C LEU A 84 -0.81 -15.60 12.41
N ALA A 85 -1.08 -16.91 12.44
CA ALA A 85 -1.93 -17.52 13.46
C ALA A 85 -1.35 -17.26 14.86
N GLY A 86 -2.14 -16.63 15.73
CA GLY A 86 -1.74 -16.27 17.08
C GLY A 86 -0.80 -15.05 17.18
N GLU A 87 -0.49 -14.36 16.08
CA GLU A 87 0.34 -13.15 16.14
C GLU A 87 -0.49 -11.89 16.41
N THR A 88 0.19 -10.85 16.90
CA THR A 88 -0.37 -9.49 16.95
C THR A 88 0.16 -8.65 15.78
N LEU A 89 -0.75 -8.18 14.92
CA LEU A 89 -0.44 -7.42 13.71
C LEU A 89 -0.70 -5.92 13.89
N TYR A 90 0.30 -5.08 13.60
CA TYR A 90 0.16 -3.62 13.59
C TYR A 90 -0.01 -3.11 12.16
N ILE A 91 -1.09 -2.37 11.89
CA ILE A 91 -1.54 -2.04 10.54
C ILE A 91 -1.49 -0.54 10.32
N ASP A 92 -0.84 -0.13 9.24
CA ASP A 92 -0.95 1.22 8.69
C ASP A 92 -2.34 1.41 8.06
N GLY A 93 -3.24 2.02 8.85
CA GLY A 93 -4.67 1.96 8.58
C GLY A 93 -5.09 2.71 7.32
N TYR A 94 -4.53 3.89 7.05
CA TYR A 94 -4.89 4.63 5.83
C TYR A 94 -4.26 4.01 4.59
N ASN A 95 -3.01 3.56 4.67
CA ASN A 95 -2.36 2.88 3.55
C ASN A 95 -3.18 1.69 3.07
N LEU A 96 -3.57 0.81 4.00
CA LEU A 96 -4.34 -0.38 3.65
C LEU A 96 -5.78 -0.05 3.19
N LEU A 97 -6.48 0.83 3.91
CA LEU A 97 -7.87 1.18 3.59
C LEU A 97 -7.98 1.84 2.22
N ILE A 98 -7.10 2.80 1.90
CA ILE A 98 -7.11 3.49 0.61
C ILE A 98 -6.75 2.53 -0.53
N GLY A 99 -5.78 1.64 -0.29
CA GLY A 99 -5.42 0.59 -1.24
C GLY A 99 -6.60 -0.31 -1.57
N MET A 100 -7.31 -0.80 -0.54
CA MET A 100 -8.50 -1.65 -0.72
C MET A 100 -9.66 -0.93 -1.39
N GLU A 101 -9.89 0.35 -1.07
CA GLU A 101 -10.88 1.18 -1.77
C GLU A 101 -10.53 1.30 -3.26
N ALA A 102 -9.26 1.52 -3.60
CA ALA A 102 -8.81 1.58 -4.99
C ALA A 102 -8.98 0.22 -5.70
N ALA A 103 -8.62 -0.89 -5.05
CA ALA A 103 -8.79 -2.24 -5.57
C ALA A 103 -10.26 -2.52 -5.96
N LEU A 104 -11.18 -2.27 -5.02
CA LEU A 104 -12.61 -2.49 -5.20
C LEU A 104 -13.23 -1.56 -6.25
N SER A 105 -12.71 -0.33 -6.39
CA SER A 105 -13.15 0.63 -7.41
C SER A 105 -12.53 0.40 -8.80
N LYS A 106 -11.78 -0.69 -9.04
CA LYS A 106 -11.02 -0.93 -10.30
C LYS A 106 -9.98 0.14 -10.59
N GLY A 107 -9.48 0.84 -9.57
CA GLY A 107 -8.31 1.70 -9.70
C GLY A 107 -7.07 0.87 -10.02
N TYR A 108 -6.13 1.45 -10.79
CA TYR A 108 -4.86 0.78 -11.02
C TYR A 108 -4.03 0.72 -9.74
N LEU A 109 -3.57 -0.49 -9.41
CA LEU A 109 -2.59 -0.78 -8.38
C LEU A 109 -1.28 -1.21 -9.03
N LEU A 110 -0.17 -0.93 -8.36
CA LEU A 110 1.16 -1.24 -8.84
C LEU A 110 1.67 -2.48 -8.12
N GLU A 111 1.97 -3.53 -8.86
CA GLU A 111 2.71 -4.68 -8.34
C GLU A 111 4.20 -4.35 -8.39
N CYS A 112 4.88 -4.37 -7.24
CA CYS A 112 6.27 -3.94 -7.08
C CYS A 112 7.24 -5.12 -6.94
N GLU A 113 8.54 -4.92 -7.21
CA GLU A 113 9.55 -5.98 -7.18
C GLU A 113 9.78 -6.58 -5.78
N ASP A 114 9.42 -5.83 -4.73
CA ASP A 114 9.41 -6.30 -3.34
C ASP A 114 8.14 -7.07 -2.97
N GLY A 115 7.33 -7.45 -3.98
CA GLY A 115 6.07 -8.18 -3.84
C GLY A 115 4.90 -7.33 -3.31
N GLN A 116 5.15 -6.08 -2.92
CA GLN A 116 4.11 -5.17 -2.41
C GLN A 116 3.15 -4.77 -3.53
N ILE A 117 1.88 -4.58 -3.16
CA ILE A 117 0.90 -3.94 -4.02
C ILE A 117 0.67 -2.53 -3.48
N ARG A 118 0.96 -1.51 -4.29
CA ARG A 118 0.89 -0.09 -3.90
C ARG A 118 -0.16 0.64 -4.71
N ASP A 119 -0.95 1.49 -4.06
CA ASP A 119 -1.92 2.33 -4.76
C ASP A 119 -1.31 3.67 -5.20
N LEU A 120 -1.93 4.27 -6.22
CA LEU A 120 -1.55 5.60 -6.70
C LEU A 120 -2.37 6.73 -6.08
N ALA A 121 -3.33 6.43 -5.21
CA ALA A 121 -4.07 7.43 -4.46
C ALA A 121 -3.23 7.93 -3.26
N SER A 122 -3.64 9.07 -2.73
CA SER A 122 -3.08 9.65 -1.51
C SER A 122 -4.21 10.35 -0.80
N VAL A 123 -4.19 10.35 0.52
CA VAL A 123 -5.06 11.21 1.34
C VAL A 123 -4.20 12.29 1.95
N HIS A 124 -4.60 13.54 1.74
CA HIS A 124 -4.00 14.71 2.38
C HIS A 124 -5.11 15.56 3.00
N GLY A 125 -4.97 15.87 4.29
CA GLY A 125 -5.85 16.79 5.03
C GLY A 125 -7.20 16.21 5.47
N SER A 126 -7.99 15.64 4.56
CA SER A 126 -9.32 15.11 4.88
C SER A 126 -9.57 13.74 4.25
N TYR A 127 -9.90 12.77 5.10
CA TYR A 127 -10.44 11.50 4.66
C TYR A 127 -11.95 11.63 4.47
N LYS A 128 -12.45 11.10 3.35
CA LYS A 128 -13.87 11.01 3.04
C LYS A 128 -14.15 9.58 2.59
N LYS A 129 -15.15 8.96 3.23
CA LYS A 129 -15.64 7.64 2.83
C LYS A 129 -16.11 7.66 1.38
N VAL A 130 -15.86 6.56 0.69
CA VAL A 130 -16.36 6.24 -0.65
C VAL A 130 -17.34 5.08 -0.56
N MET A 131 -17.90 4.66 -1.70
CA MET A 131 -18.88 3.56 -1.69
C MET A 131 -18.26 2.23 -1.23
N GLU A 132 -16.97 2.08 -1.48
CA GLU A 132 -16.21 0.87 -1.21
C GLU A 132 -15.71 0.78 0.24
N THR A 133 -15.72 1.88 1.00
CA THR A 133 -15.13 1.92 2.36
C THR A 133 -15.68 0.81 3.25
N GLN A 134 -16.99 0.65 3.30
CA GLN A 134 -17.62 -0.36 4.16
C GLN A 134 -17.20 -1.77 3.74
N LYS A 135 -17.27 -2.06 2.44
CA LYS A 135 -16.90 -3.38 1.91
C LYS A 135 -15.42 -3.68 2.12
N ALA A 136 -14.55 -2.68 2.00
CA ALA A 136 -13.12 -2.81 2.31
C ALA A 136 -12.90 -3.21 3.77
N ILE A 137 -13.55 -2.54 4.73
CA ILE A 137 -13.44 -2.87 6.17
C ILE A 137 -13.95 -4.29 6.44
N GLU A 138 -15.07 -4.70 5.84
CA GLU A 138 -15.61 -6.06 5.96
C GLU A 138 -14.63 -7.13 5.47
N ILE A 139 -14.03 -6.93 4.29
CA ILE A 139 -13.05 -7.86 3.73
C ILE A 139 -11.81 -7.95 4.64
N MET A 140 -11.29 -6.81 5.10
CA MET A 140 -10.13 -6.78 5.98
C MET A 140 -10.40 -7.45 7.33
N GLY A 141 -11.60 -7.26 7.90
CA GLY A 141 -12.01 -7.91 9.14
C GLY A 141 -12.14 -9.42 8.99
N GLN A 142 -12.78 -9.89 7.91
CA GLN A 142 -12.88 -11.31 7.62
C GLN A 142 -11.50 -11.95 7.40
N ALA A 143 -10.63 -11.28 6.66
CA ALA A 143 -9.28 -11.79 6.39
C ALA A 143 -8.45 -11.98 7.66
N LEU A 144 -8.59 -11.10 8.66
CA LEU A 144 -7.89 -11.26 9.94
C LEU A 144 -8.39 -12.47 10.74
N LEU A 145 -9.67 -12.80 10.65
CA LEU A 145 -10.21 -14.03 11.24
C LEU A 145 -9.70 -15.26 10.50
N ASP A 146 -9.72 -15.25 9.17
CA ASP A 146 -9.27 -16.37 8.34
C ASP A 146 -7.77 -16.65 8.51
N LEU A 147 -6.98 -15.61 8.83
CA LEU A 147 -5.55 -15.70 9.17
C LEU A 147 -5.29 -16.08 10.63
N GLU A 148 -6.34 -16.24 11.45
CA GLU A 148 -6.26 -16.55 12.88
C GLU A 148 -5.38 -15.56 13.68
N VAL A 149 -5.37 -14.29 13.28
CA VAL A 149 -4.63 -13.22 13.98
C VAL A 149 -5.20 -13.05 15.39
N GLU A 150 -4.35 -13.13 16.42
CA GLU A 150 -4.80 -12.96 17.81
C GLU A 150 -5.32 -11.55 18.05
N LYS A 151 -4.61 -10.55 17.52
CA LYS A 151 -4.96 -9.14 17.67
C LYS A 151 -4.46 -8.29 16.52
N ALA A 152 -5.29 -7.38 16.01
CA ALA A 152 -4.91 -6.39 15.01
C ALA A 152 -5.00 -4.96 15.57
N HIS A 153 -3.90 -4.21 15.51
CA HIS A 153 -3.82 -2.82 15.91
C HIS A 153 -3.81 -1.90 14.69
N TRP A 154 -4.93 -1.25 14.42
CA TRP A 154 -5.03 -0.28 13.33
C TRP A 154 -4.57 1.10 13.79
N ILE A 155 -3.54 1.65 13.16
CA ILE A 155 -3.02 2.97 13.47
C ILE A 155 -3.42 3.93 12.35
N PHE A 156 -4.19 4.97 12.69
CA PHE A 156 -4.60 6.02 11.76
C PHE A 156 -4.02 7.37 12.15
N ASP A 157 -3.81 8.21 11.14
CA ASP A 157 -3.29 9.56 11.34
C ASP A 157 -4.34 10.48 11.96
N ARG A 158 -4.07 10.94 13.17
CA ARG A 158 -4.98 11.75 14.00
C ARG A 158 -5.36 13.09 13.36
N PRO A 159 -4.44 13.88 12.78
CA PRO A 159 -4.74 15.17 12.16
C PRO A 159 -5.58 15.06 10.88
N ILE A 160 -5.76 13.85 10.31
CA ILE A 160 -6.65 13.67 9.16
C ILE A 160 -8.09 13.87 9.61
N SER A 161 -8.77 14.82 8.98
CA SER A 161 -10.19 15.10 9.29
C SER A 161 -11.04 13.85 9.05
N ASN A 162 -11.99 13.60 9.96
CA ASN A 162 -12.85 12.41 10.05
C ASN A 162 -12.19 11.11 10.56
N SER A 163 -10.92 11.13 10.97
CA SER A 163 -10.24 9.97 11.58
C SER A 163 -10.99 9.43 12.81
N GLY A 164 -11.46 10.31 13.70
CA GLY A 164 -12.25 9.92 14.87
C GLY A 164 -13.59 9.25 14.54
N LYS A 165 -14.27 9.71 13.48
CA LYS A 165 -15.53 9.11 13.03
C LYS A 165 -15.28 7.73 12.41
N LEU A 166 -14.23 7.60 11.60
CA LEU A 166 -13.82 6.31 11.03
C LEU A 166 -13.47 5.31 12.13
N LYS A 167 -12.71 5.73 13.15
CA LYS A 167 -12.38 4.90 14.33
C LYS A 167 -13.65 4.36 15.02
N GLN A 168 -14.62 5.23 15.29
CA GLN A 168 -15.88 4.79 15.92
C GLN A 168 -16.62 3.75 15.08
N GLU A 169 -16.70 3.97 13.77
CA GLU A 169 -17.34 3.04 12.83
C GLU A 169 -16.63 1.69 12.78
N MET A 170 -15.30 1.67 12.65
CA MET A 170 -14.51 0.44 12.64
C MET A 170 -14.61 -0.34 13.96
N LEU A 171 -14.64 0.34 15.11
CA LEU A 171 -14.82 -0.30 16.41
C LEU A 171 -16.23 -0.90 16.56
N GLN A 172 -17.26 -0.21 16.05
CA GLN A 172 -18.62 -0.73 16.06
C GLN A 172 -18.72 -1.99 15.19
N MET A 173 -18.17 -1.97 13.97
CA MET A 173 -18.15 -3.14 13.09
C MET A 173 -17.34 -4.29 13.69
N ALA A 174 -16.22 -4.01 14.38
CA ALA A 174 -15.46 -5.04 15.11
C ALA A 174 -16.33 -5.77 16.12
N LYS A 175 -17.05 -4.99 16.94
CA LYS A 175 -17.87 -5.52 18.02
C LYS A 175 -19.02 -6.36 17.48
N GLU A 176 -19.65 -5.92 16.39
CA GLU A 176 -20.76 -6.64 15.76
C GLU A 176 -20.33 -7.97 15.13
N ASN A 177 -19.10 -8.04 14.60
CA ASN A 177 -18.58 -9.21 13.89
C ASN A 177 -17.56 -10.02 14.71
N ASN A 178 -17.30 -9.64 15.96
CA ASN A 178 -16.27 -10.21 16.84
C ASN A 178 -14.86 -10.22 16.19
N TRP A 179 -14.50 -9.16 15.45
CA TRP A 179 -13.14 -9.06 14.90
C TRP A 179 -12.13 -8.68 15.99
N PRO A 180 -10.94 -9.31 16.00
CA PRO A 180 -9.97 -9.18 17.08
C PRO A 180 -9.13 -7.91 16.93
N TRP A 181 -9.74 -6.74 16.76
CA TRP A 181 -9.00 -5.53 16.45
C TRP A 181 -9.27 -4.35 17.38
N GLU A 182 -8.30 -3.45 17.43
CA GLU A 182 -8.38 -2.15 18.08
C GLU A 182 -7.96 -1.06 17.09
N VAL A 183 -8.41 0.17 17.34
CA VAL A 183 -8.12 1.31 16.48
C VAL A 183 -7.53 2.45 17.30
N GLU A 184 -6.35 2.91 16.93
CA GLU A 184 -5.61 4.00 17.54
C GLU A 184 -5.45 5.18 16.58
N LEU A 185 -5.41 6.40 17.15
CA LEU A 185 -5.16 7.63 16.41
C LEU A 185 -3.82 8.21 16.86
N ALA A 186 -2.81 8.10 16.01
CA ALA A 186 -1.46 8.57 16.26
C ALA A 186 -1.23 9.94 15.61
N PHE A 187 -0.38 10.79 16.20
CA PHE A 187 0.05 12.03 15.51
C PHE A 187 1.03 11.77 14.37
N ASN A 188 1.71 10.63 14.41
CA ASN A 188 2.61 10.19 13.35
C ASN A 188 2.60 8.65 13.31
N PRO A 189 1.62 8.04 12.62
CA PRO A 189 1.50 6.59 12.52
C PRO A 189 2.78 5.91 12.04
N ASP A 190 3.42 6.46 11.01
CA ASP A 190 4.63 5.87 10.43
C ASP A 190 5.76 5.76 11.45
N LYS A 191 6.01 6.84 12.21
CA LYS A 191 7.02 6.82 13.28
C LYS A 191 6.63 5.89 14.41
N GLU A 192 5.35 5.82 14.76
CA GLU A 192 4.86 4.96 15.83
C GLU A 192 5.05 3.48 15.46
N LEU A 193 4.68 3.08 14.24
CA LEU A 193 4.90 1.72 13.72
C LEU A 193 6.38 1.34 13.75
N VAL A 194 7.26 2.24 13.29
CA VAL A 194 8.71 2.03 13.33
C VAL A 194 9.25 1.94 14.77
N GLN A 195 8.76 2.76 15.69
CA GLN A 195 9.20 2.73 17.10
C GLN A 195 8.73 1.49 17.83
N LEU A 196 7.51 1.01 17.56
CA LEU A 196 6.99 -0.23 18.10
C LEU A 196 7.81 -1.43 17.64
N ASN A 197 8.25 -1.40 16.38
CA ASN A 197 9.06 -2.43 15.72
C ASN A 197 8.50 -3.85 15.96
N LYS A 198 7.19 -3.97 15.77
CA LYS A 198 6.43 -5.23 15.85
C LYS A 198 6.13 -5.74 14.44
N LEU A 199 5.48 -6.89 14.35
CA LEU A 199 4.96 -7.39 13.08
C LEU A 199 4.01 -6.36 12.48
N THR A 200 4.39 -5.82 11.32
CA THR A 200 3.74 -4.65 10.72
C THR A 200 3.18 -4.94 9.33
N ALA A 201 1.95 -4.52 9.05
CA ALA A 201 1.36 -4.47 7.72
C ALA A 201 1.33 -3.03 7.20
N SER A 202 2.20 -2.75 6.23
CA SER A 202 2.17 -1.53 5.41
C SER A 202 2.77 -1.85 4.05
N SER A 203 2.39 -1.09 3.03
CA SER A 203 3.06 -1.10 1.72
C SER A 203 4.06 0.05 1.57
N ASP A 204 4.20 0.93 2.56
CA ASP A 204 5.14 2.06 2.55
C ASP A 204 6.59 1.60 2.70
N ALA A 205 7.41 1.91 1.69
CA ALA A 205 8.82 1.55 1.63
C ALA A 205 9.62 2.06 2.85
N TRP A 206 9.34 3.27 3.35
CA TRP A 206 10.05 3.88 4.46
C TRP A 206 9.82 3.13 5.77
N ILE A 207 8.58 2.66 6.00
CA ILE A 207 8.21 1.81 7.15
C ILE A 207 8.87 0.44 7.01
N LEU A 208 8.69 -0.20 5.85
CA LEU A 208 9.19 -1.56 5.59
C LEU A 208 10.72 -1.67 5.71
N ASP A 209 11.45 -0.61 5.34
CA ASP A 209 12.91 -0.57 5.51
C ASP A 209 13.35 -0.59 6.99
N ARG A 210 12.48 -0.13 7.91
CA ARG A 210 12.81 0.16 9.31
C ARG A 210 12.22 -0.78 10.33
N VAL A 211 11.22 -1.58 9.97
CA VAL A 211 10.67 -2.63 10.83
C VAL A 211 11.42 -3.95 10.61
N ASP A 212 11.46 -4.83 11.62
CA ASP A 212 12.17 -6.12 11.52
C ASP A 212 11.30 -7.26 10.98
N ARG A 213 9.98 -7.17 11.13
CA ARG A 213 9.01 -8.16 10.64
C ARG A 213 7.86 -7.45 9.95
N SER A 214 7.47 -7.92 8.78
CA SER A 214 6.35 -7.38 8.03
C SER A 214 5.45 -8.45 7.45
N PHE A 215 4.16 -8.15 7.30
CA PHE A 215 3.22 -8.98 6.56
C PHE A 215 2.64 -8.16 5.40
N ASN A 216 2.71 -8.70 4.19
CA ASN A 216 2.20 -8.04 2.99
C ASN A 216 0.68 -8.21 2.88
N PHE A 217 -0.03 -7.52 3.77
CA PHE A 217 -1.47 -7.70 3.92
C PHE A 217 -2.23 -7.22 2.68
N MET A 218 -1.76 -6.14 2.02
CA MET A 218 -2.38 -5.63 0.80
C MET A 218 -2.34 -6.67 -0.33
N SER A 219 -1.18 -7.31 -0.57
CA SER A 219 -1.07 -8.38 -1.58
C SER A 219 -1.95 -9.58 -1.24
N TYR A 220 -1.98 -9.99 0.04
CA TYR A 220 -2.85 -11.07 0.50
C TYR A 220 -4.33 -10.77 0.23
N LEU A 221 -4.80 -9.57 0.59
CA LEU A 221 -6.20 -9.17 0.41
C LEU A 221 -6.59 -9.13 -1.07
N VAL A 222 -5.76 -8.50 -1.91
CA VAL A 222 -6.04 -8.39 -3.34
C VAL A 222 -6.12 -9.77 -3.98
N ARG A 223 -5.15 -10.65 -3.72
CA ARG A 223 -5.10 -11.98 -4.36
C ARG A 223 -6.24 -12.90 -3.93
N ASN A 224 -6.68 -12.82 -2.68
CA ASN A 224 -7.66 -13.75 -2.12
C ASN A 224 -9.11 -13.23 -2.13
N TYR A 225 -9.32 -11.91 -2.04
CA TYR A 225 -10.65 -11.32 -1.89
C TYR A 225 -11.05 -10.36 -3.01
N VAL A 226 -10.09 -9.88 -3.80
CA VAL A 226 -10.35 -8.99 -4.95
C VAL A 226 -9.56 -9.46 -6.18
N PRO A 227 -9.76 -10.71 -6.64
CA PRO A 227 -8.93 -11.33 -7.69
C PRO A 227 -9.05 -10.63 -9.06
N ASP A 228 -10.06 -9.77 -9.21
CA ASP A 228 -10.33 -8.98 -10.40
C ASP A 228 -9.84 -7.52 -10.28
N ALA A 229 -8.96 -7.22 -9.33
CA ALA A 229 -8.30 -5.92 -9.21
C ALA A 229 -7.39 -5.63 -10.42
N GLU A 230 -7.25 -4.35 -10.75
CA GLU A 230 -6.48 -3.90 -11.91
C GLU A 230 -5.01 -3.69 -11.53
N LEU A 231 -4.20 -4.73 -11.71
CA LEU A 231 -2.77 -4.69 -11.42
C LEU A 231 -1.96 -4.24 -12.64
N ILE A 232 -0.99 -3.35 -12.40
CA ILE A 232 0.08 -3.02 -13.33
C ILE A 232 1.33 -3.70 -12.80
N SER A 233 1.80 -4.70 -13.55
CA SER A 233 3.08 -5.37 -13.33
C SER A 233 4.04 -5.03 -14.45
N LEU A 234 5.29 -4.72 -14.11
CA LEU A 234 6.33 -4.39 -15.10
C LEU A 234 7.36 -5.51 -15.26
N TYR A 235 7.23 -6.61 -14.52
CA TYR A 235 8.25 -7.68 -14.45
C TYR A 235 8.02 -8.80 -15.48
N GLU A 236 6.79 -8.93 -15.97
CA GLU A 236 6.39 -9.96 -16.93
C GLU A 236 6.40 -9.46 -18.39
N MET A 237 6.80 -8.21 -18.64
CA MET A 237 6.87 -7.65 -19.99
C MET A 237 8.21 -8.05 -20.64
N ALA A 238 8.22 -9.23 -21.25
CA ALA A 238 9.28 -9.75 -22.11
C ALA A 238 8.93 -9.59 -23.60
#